data_AF-A0A0D6KRU4-F1
#
_entry.id   AF-A0A0D6KRU4-F1
#
_cell.length_a   1.000
_cell.length_b   1.000
_cell.length_c   1.000
_cell.angle_alpha   90.00
_cell.angle_beta   90.00
_cell.angle_gamma   90.00
#
_symmetry.space_group_name_H-M   'P 1'
#
loop_
_entity.id
_entity.type
_entity.pdbx_description
1 polymer ?
#
loop_
_entity_poly.entity_id
_entity_poly.type
_entity_poly.pdbx_seq_one_letter_code
_entity_poly.pdbx_strand_id
1 'polypeptide(L)'
;MVQPRPAAPTVKFVDEYCQWYKSLFPDVRSFEAFKYLHVGCISDLKRKTLPEIAKIVGLDNQQGLHHFLTTSPWDIEKLRTLRLELILQV
;
A
#
# COMPACT_ATOMS: atom_id res chain seq x y z
N MET A 1 -1.67 25.11 7.60
CA MET A 1 -1.28 23.80 7.04
C MET A 1 -2.53 22.95 6.94
N VAL A 2 -2.88 22.45 5.74
CA VAL A 2 -4.07 21.59 5.55
C VAL A 2 -3.74 20.21 6.08
N GLN A 3 -4.57 19.67 6.97
CA GLN A 3 -4.36 18.31 7.46
C GLN A 3 -4.51 17.33 6.29
N PRO A 4 -3.61 16.33 6.15
CA PRO A 4 -3.73 15.33 5.10
C PRO A 4 -5.06 14.60 5.22
N ARG A 5 -5.76 14.41 4.09
CA ARG A 5 -6.99 13.61 4.06
C ARG A 5 -6.72 12.18 4.59
N PRO A 6 -7.71 11.50 5.17
CA PRO A 6 -7.56 10.09 5.48
C PRO A 6 -7.36 9.27 4.20
N ALA A 7 -6.66 8.14 4.32
CA ALA A 7 -6.56 7.15 3.26
C ALA A 7 -7.92 6.46 3.07
N ALA A 8 -8.27 6.15 1.82
CA ALA A 8 -9.46 5.41 1.49
C ALA A 8 -9.41 4.01 2.16
N PRO A 9 -10.54 3.56 2.75
CA PRO A 9 -10.61 2.24 3.36
C PRO A 9 -10.52 1.13 2.30
N THR A 10 -9.96 -0.01 2.68
CA THR A 10 -10.01 -1.24 1.86
C THR A 10 -10.64 -2.37 2.67
N VAL A 11 -10.16 -3.60 2.53
CA VAL A 11 -10.59 -4.72 3.37
C VAL A 11 -9.96 -4.56 4.76
N LYS A 12 -10.77 -4.69 5.82
CA LYS A 12 -10.38 -4.36 7.20
C LYS A 12 -9.04 -4.96 7.63
N PHE A 13 -8.78 -6.24 7.38
CA PHE A 13 -7.52 -6.87 7.79
C PHE A 13 -6.31 -6.34 7.02
N VAL A 14 -6.49 -5.91 5.77
CA VAL A 14 -5.43 -5.23 4.99
C VAL A 14 -5.16 -3.85 5.59
N ASP A 15 -6.21 -3.12 5.94
CA ASP A 15 -6.09 -1.81 6.57
C ASP A 15 -5.36 -1.91 7.91
N GLU A 16 -5.73 -2.87 8.76
CA GLU A 16 -5.09 -3.15 10.04
C GLU A 16 -3.63 -3.58 9.87
N TYR A 17 -3.33 -4.48 8.93
CA TYR A 17 -1.96 -4.88 8.64
C TYR A 17 -1.11 -3.72 8.11
N CYS A 18 -1.63 -2.94 7.17
CA CYS A 18 -0.91 -1.83 6.58
C CYS A 18 -0.68 -0.68 7.58
N GLN A 19 -1.55 -0.52 8.58
CA GLN A 19 -1.46 0.55 9.57
C GLN A 19 -0.12 0.54 10.34
N TRP A 20 0.47 -0.63 10.57
CA TRP A 20 1.79 -0.76 11.20
C TRP A 20 2.91 -0.08 10.41
N TYR A 21 2.75 0.04 9.10
CA TYR A 21 3.75 0.62 8.18
C TYR A 21 3.47 2.08 7.83
N LYS A 22 2.39 2.68 8.35
CA LYS A 22 1.94 4.02 7.95
C LYS A 22 3.01 5.09 8.12
N SER A 23 3.85 4.98 9.15
CA SER A 23 4.94 5.93 9.44
C SER A 23 6.03 5.97 8.36
N LEU A 24 6.11 4.96 7.49
CA LEU A 24 7.09 4.88 6.41
C LEU A 24 6.71 5.75 5.20
N PHE A 25 5.46 6.21 5.11
CA PHE A 25 4.94 6.93 3.96
C PHE A 25 4.72 8.40 4.30
N PRO A 26 5.40 9.34 3.61
CA PRO A 26 5.26 10.77 3.90
C PRO A 26 3.94 11.35 3.40
N ASP A 27 3.29 10.70 2.43
CA ASP A 27 2.04 11.14 1.85
C ASP A 27 0.98 10.02 1.82
N VAL A 28 -0.28 10.46 1.81
CA VAL A 28 -1.46 9.58 1.89
C VAL A 28 -1.60 8.71 0.65
N ARG A 29 -1.18 9.20 -0.53
CA ARG A 29 -1.37 8.46 -1.79
C ARG A 29 -0.43 7.27 -1.85
N SER A 30 0.79 7.43 -1.38
CA SER A 30 1.76 6.34 -1.27
C SER A 30 1.29 5.28 -0.28
N PHE A 31 0.72 5.69 0.85
CA PHE A 31 0.11 4.76 1.79
C PHE A 31 -1.10 4.02 1.20
N GLU A 32 -1.96 4.71 0.43
CA GLU A 32 -3.06 4.06 -0.27
C GLU A 32 -2.59 3.06 -1.31
N ALA A 33 -1.59 3.42 -2.13
CA ALA A 33 -1.00 2.52 -3.12
C ALA A 33 -0.42 1.26 -2.45
N PHE A 34 0.21 1.39 -1.28
CA PHE A 34 0.68 0.25 -0.49
C PHE A 34 -0.47 -0.67 -0.08
N LYS A 35 -1.60 -0.12 0.40
CA LYS A 35 -2.81 -0.90 0.73
C LYS A 35 -3.38 -1.61 -0.50
N TYR A 36 -3.51 -0.91 -1.62
CA TYR A 36 -4.05 -1.47 -2.85
C TYR A 36 -3.19 -2.60 -3.41
N LEU A 37 -1.86 -2.50 -3.31
CA LEU A 37 -0.97 -3.60 -3.68
C LEU A 37 -1.20 -4.84 -2.83
N HIS A 38 -1.45 -4.69 -1.52
CA HIS A 38 -1.78 -5.83 -0.65
C HIS A 38 -3.10 -6.48 -1.04
N VAL A 39 -4.13 -5.67 -1.31
CA VAL A 39 -5.40 -6.18 -1.85
C VAL A 39 -5.16 -6.94 -3.16
N GLY A 40 -4.38 -6.39 -4.08
CA GLY A 40 -4.02 -7.05 -5.34
C GLY A 40 -3.26 -8.37 -5.16
N CYS A 41 -2.36 -8.43 -4.18
CA CYS A 41 -1.55 -9.61 -3.88
C CYS A 41 -2.37 -10.77 -3.31
N ILE A 42 -3.40 -10.49 -2.52
CA ILE A 42 -4.25 -11.53 -1.88
C ILE A 42 -5.52 -11.84 -2.69
N SER A 43 -5.85 -11.00 -3.67
CA SER A 43 -7.00 -11.23 -4.55
C SER A 43 -6.77 -12.39 -5.51
N ASP A 44 -7.84 -13.11 -5.81
CA ASP A 44 -7.86 -14.15 -6.85
C ASP A 44 -7.91 -13.51 -8.25
N LEU A 45 -6.74 -13.07 -8.71
CA LEU A 45 -6.54 -12.50 -10.03
C LEU A 45 -5.79 -13.47 -10.92
N LYS A 46 -6.30 -13.70 -12.14
CA LYS A 46 -5.60 -14.49 -13.17
C LYS A 46 -4.18 -13.98 -13.43
N ARG A 47 -3.96 -12.67 -13.38
CA ARG A 47 -2.64 -12.03 -13.43
C ARG A 47 -2.58 -10.87 -12.45
N LYS A 48 -1.55 -10.83 -11.61
CA LYS A 48 -1.32 -9.76 -10.62
C LYS A 48 -0.52 -8.59 -11.21
N THR A 49 -1.00 -8.04 -12.32
CA THR A 49 -0.37 -6.86 -12.94
C THR A 49 -0.95 -5.57 -12.35
N LEU A 50 -0.20 -4.47 -12.39
CA LEU A 50 -0.68 -3.18 -11.87
C LEU A 50 -2.01 -2.70 -12.50
N PRO A 51 -2.27 -2.88 -13.82
CA PRO A 51 -3.58 -2.57 -14.39
C PRO A 51 -4.72 -3.41 -13.82
N GLU A 52 -4.50 -4.71 -13.61
CA GLU A 52 -5.54 -5.61 -13.09
C GLU A 52 -5.83 -5.30 -11.62
N ILE A 53 -4.79 -4.99 -10.83
CA ILE A 53 -4.95 -4.54 -9.45
C ILE A 53 -5.74 -3.21 -9.41
N ALA A 54 -5.36 -2.23 -10.25
CA ALA A 54 -6.04 -0.94 -10.31
C ALA A 54 -7.54 -1.09 -10.59
N LYS A 55 -7.93 -1.99 -11.51
CA LYS A 55 -9.34 -2.27 -11.82
C LYS A 55 -10.12 -2.76 -10.59
N ILE A 56 -9.59 -3.74 -9.85
CA ILE A 56 -10.32 -4.32 -8.72
C ILE A 56 -10.37 -3.40 -7.50
N VAL A 57 -9.39 -2.50 -7.34
CA VAL A 57 -9.40 -1.52 -6.24
C VAL A 57 -10.13 -0.22 -6.60
N GLY A 58 -10.75 -0.16 -7.79
CA GLY A 58 -11.57 0.98 -8.22
C GLY A 58 -10.77 2.23 -8.62
N LEU A 59 -9.51 2.07 -9.01
CA LEU A 59 -8.70 3.16 -9.55
C LEU A 59 -8.93 3.34 -11.05
N ASP A 60 -8.95 4.59 -11.51
CA ASP A 60 -9.08 4.91 -12.95
C ASP A 60 -7.92 4.33 -13.79
N ASN A 61 -6.72 4.29 -13.20
CA ASN A 61 -5.53 3.77 -13.85
C ASN A 61 -4.46 3.29 -12.85
N GLN A 62 -3.41 2.68 -13.39
CA GLN A 62 -2.28 2.11 -12.63
C GLN A 62 -1.21 3.13 -12.19
N GLN A 63 -1.32 4.42 -12.56
CA GLN A 63 -0.21 5.38 -12.40
C GLN A 63 0.18 5.56 -10.93
N GLY A 64 -0.80 5.58 -10.01
CA GLY A 64 -0.52 5.65 -8.58
C GLY A 64 0.29 4.45 -8.08
N LEU A 65 -0.04 3.24 -8.53
CA LEU A 65 0.68 2.02 -8.18
C LEU A 65 2.07 1.97 -8.80
N HIS A 66 2.21 2.45 -10.04
CA HIS A 66 3.50 2.52 -10.72
C HIS A 66 4.43 3.55 -10.07
N HIS A 67 3.92 4.74 -9.77
CA HIS A 67 4.65 5.78 -9.05
C HIS A 67 5.13 5.28 -7.68
N PHE A 68 4.25 4.59 -6.96
CA PHE A 68 4.58 3.97 -5.67
C PHE A 68 5.79 3.03 -5.75
N LEU A 69 5.90 2.20 -6.78
CA LEU A 69 6.99 1.23 -6.92
C LEU A 69 8.30 1.82 -7.47
N THR A 70 8.25 2.98 -8.13
CA THR A 70 9.41 3.52 -8.85
C THR A 70 10.00 4.79 -8.25
N THR A 71 9.15 5.71 -7.81
CA THR A 71 9.52 7.11 -7.59
C THR A 71 9.04 7.66 -6.25
N SER A 72 8.16 6.93 -5.56
CA SER A 72 7.69 7.33 -4.25
C SER A 72 8.82 7.29 -3.20
N PRO A 73 8.93 8.31 -2.33
CA PRO A 73 10.04 8.47 -1.40
C PRO A 73 9.88 7.64 -0.10
N TRP A 74 9.62 6.33 -0.23
CA TRP A 74 9.66 5.39 0.90
C TRP A 74 10.89 4.49 0.81
N ASP A 75 11.30 3.91 1.93
CA ASP A 75 12.54 3.16 2.05
C ASP A 75 12.26 1.66 2.22
N ILE A 76 12.78 0.86 1.28
CA ILE A 76 12.60 -0.59 1.26
C ILE A 76 13.29 -1.30 2.43
N GLU A 77 14.45 -0.82 2.85
CA GLU A 77 15.17 -1.45 3.96
C GLU A 77 14.45 -1.15 5.28
N LYS A 78 13.91 0.06 5.46
CA LYS A 78 13.06 0.36 6.63
C LYS A 78 11.79 -0.49 6.66
N LEU A 79 11.15 -0.70 5.51
CA LEU A 79 9.98 -1.57 5.40
C LEU A 79 10.31 -3.01 5.82
N ARG A 80 11.45 -3.54 5.36
CA ARG A 80 11.90 -4.91 5.69
C ARG A 80 12.24 -5.05 7.17
N THR A 81 13.00 -4.11 7.73
CA THR A 81 13.35 -4.11 9.15
C THR A 81 12.10 -4.07 10.01
N LEU A 82 11.19 -3.12 9.77
CA LEU A 82 9.94 -3.01 10.53
C LEU A 82 9.09 -4.29 10.41
N ARG A 83 9.01 -4.88 9.21
CA ARG A 83 8.28 -6.15 9.01
C ARG A 83 8.89 -7.28 9.85
N LEU A 84 10.21 -7.40 9.89
CA LEU A 84 10.90 -8.43 10.67
C LEU A 84 10.71 -8.21 12.18
N GLU A 85 10.83 -6.97 12.65
CA GLU A 85 10.56 -6.60 14.05
C GLU A 85 9.15 -7.00 14.47
N LEU A 86 8.14 -6.68 13.64
CA LEU A 86 6.74 -7.05 13.91
C LEU A 86 6.53 -8.57 13.95
N ILE A 87 7.21 -9.33 13.08
CA ILE A 87 7.12 -10.81 13.08
C ILE A 87 7.77 -11.42 14.32
N LEU A 88 8.90 -10.88 14.77
CA LEU A 88 9.64 -11.38 15.93
C LEU A 88 9.02 -10.98 17.28
N GLN A 89 8.09 -10.02 17.29
CA GLN A 89 7.32 -9.63 18.46
C GLN A 89 6.12 -10.55 18.75
N VAL A 90 5.80 -11.47 17.83
CA VAL A 90 4.71 -12.45 17.94
C VAL A 90 5.18 -13.73 18.61
#